data_AF-A0A0C3LBN9-F1
#
_entry.id   AF-A0A0C3LBN9-F1
#
_cell.length_a   1.000
_cell.length_b   1.000
_cell.length_c   1.000
_cell.angle_alpha   90.00
_cell.angle_beta   90.00
_cell.angle_gamma   90.00
#
_symmetry.space_group_name_H-M   'P 1'
#
loop_
_entity.id
_entity.type
_entity.pdbx_description
1 polymer ?
#
loop_
_entity_poly.entity_id
_entity_poly.type
_entity_poly.pdbx_seq_one_letter_code
_entity_poly.pdbx_strand_id
1 'polypeptide(L)'
;LEKWAAINFMESNPQKCNVMVFGTSHKHEDPFELYNIKIPFTESYKYVGVLIQSKGKNLFKQHYENKSQAARVATMAAFSLNSVVGPIDPLSGRKIYLAQIDPHLTASCDVCLDTEHTHLRRLERVQETFIRRFMGLGDKALTALLFTETGLWPLAYRRLTLAVRFLQYIVTLPDTHLAKKATKESNLLAMRNPSRGWYAGLKTLLKERAGFELPNLESVSAETTLQASRSIRKMMLKLIRDRLNASPKAYLVRNILIEDDQGRLSKPVIFLRHYLAVTRRSHRIALTKLLLSDHSLESKRMRWIEKDKRPSRELRLCRNCGNNAETPEHVMFVCNLPTNTGAERLRSKILLKLGKETGQITDSEASDMVRAALRSQHTVTELAELAYTTYTYITKLSSTVI
;
A
#
# COMPACT_ATOMS: atom_id res chain seq x y z
N LEU A 1 44.90 -12.66 2.09
CA LEU A 1 44.37 -11.31 1.80
C LEU A 1 45.49 -10.27 1.81
N GLU A 2 46.26 -10.17 2.90
CA GLU A 2 47.39 -9.25 3.04
C GLU A 2 48.36 -9.28 1.86
N LYS A 3 48.83 -10.47 1.48
CA LYS A 3 49.73 -10.64 0.33
C LYS A 3 49.13 -10.10 -0.97
N TRP A 4 47.84 -10.35 -1.20
CA TRP A 4 47.14 -9.85 -2.39
C TRP A 4 46.99 -8.32 -2.34
N ALA A 5 46.63 -7.75 -1.19
CA ALA A 5 46.51 -6.31 -1.03
C ALA A 5 47.87 -5.62 -1.25
N ALA A 6 48.94 -6.14 -0.64
CA ALA A 6 50.30 -5.63 -0.79
C ALA A 6 50.79 -5.66 -2.25
N ILE A 7 50.57 -6.77 -2.97
CA ILE A 7 50.90 -6.89 -4.41
C ILE A 7 50.16 -5.84 -5.26
N ASN A 8 48.97 -5.42 -4.83
CA ASN A 8 48.15 -4.43 -5.53
C ASN A 8 48.27 -3.02 -4.93
N PHE A 9 49.31 -2.74 -4.12
CA PHE A 9 49.54 -1.45 -3.49
C PHE A 9 48.35 -0.94 -2.66
N MET A 10 47.64 -1.86 -2.01
CA MET A 10 46.53 -1.59 -1.10
C MET A 10 46.83 -2.13 0.30
N GLU A 11 46.22 -1.50 1.31
CA GLU A 11 46.24 -1.97 2.69
C GLU A 11 44.81 -2.22 3.18
N SER A 12 44.57 -3.38 3.78
CA SER A 12 43.29 -3.69 4.41
C SER A 12 43.26 -3.19 5.85
N ASN A 13 42.23 -2.43 6.24
CA ASN A 13 42.11 -1.93 7.61
C ASN A 13 41.51 -3.03 8.54
N PRO A 14 42.28 -3.63 9.47
CA PRO A 14 41.80 -4.70 10.34
C PRO A 14 40.68 -4.24 11.29
N GLN A 15 40.66 -2.96 11.68
CA GLN A 15 39.63 -2.41 12.57
C GLN A 15 38.24 -2.34 11.93
N LYS A 16 38.16 -2.37 10.58
CA LYS A 16 36.89 -2.45 9.85
C LYS A 16 36.51 -3.89 9.48
N CYS A 17 37.40 -4.85 9.69
CA CYS A 17 37.17 -6.26 9.40
C CYS A 17 36.43 -6.93 10.56
N ASN A 18 35.55 -7.87 10.22
CA ASN A 18 34.82 -8.70 11.17
C ASN A 18 34.69 -10.11 10.61
N VAL A 19 34.68 -11.11 11.48
CA VAL A 19 34.39 -12.50 11.11
C VAL A 19 32.97 -12.84 11.55
N MET A 20 32.23 -13.51 10.68
CA MET A 20 30.83 -13.84 10.94
C MET A 20 30.58 -15.30 10.57
N VAL A 21 30.17 -16.09 11.56
CA VAL A 21 30.00 -17.55 11.43
C VAL A 21 28.52 -17.88 11.37
N PHE A 22 28.07 -18.49 10.26
CA PHE A 22 26.65 -18.81 10.02
C PHE A 22 26.31 -20.24 10.43
N GLY A 23 25.16 -20.42 11.11
CA GLY A 23 24.58 -21.74 11.39
C GLY A 23 25.10 -22.45 12.64
N THR A 24 26.28 -22.10 13.13
CA THR A 24 26.91 -22.66 14.34
C THR A 24 27.44 -21.57 15.27
N SER A 25 27.92 -21.97 16.45
CA SER A 25 28.59 -21.09 17.40
C SER A 25 30.06 -20.93 17.02
N HIS A 26 30.58 -19.70 17.02
CA HIS A 26 32.00 -19.40 16.79
C HIS A 26 32.93 -19.78 17.96
N LYS A 27 32.39 -20.37 19.03
CA LYS A 27 33.14 -20.74 20.25
C LYS A 27 34.30 -21.72 20.01
N HIS A 28 34.28 -22.45 18.89
CA HIS A 28 35.28 -23.45 18.53
C HIS A 28 36.07 -23.08 17.27
N GLU A 29 35.89 -21.86 16.76
CA GLU A 29 36.58 -21.40 15.56
C GLU A 29 37.90 -20.74 15.96
N ASP A 30 38.96 -21.03 15.21
CA ASP A 30 40.26 -20.40 15.42
C ASP A 30 40.19 -18.88 15.13
N PRO A 31 40.95 -18.05 15.86
CA PRO A 31 40.98 -16.61 15.61
C PRO A 31 41.57 -16.33 14.22
N PHE A 32 40.89 -15.47 13.46
CA PHE A 32 41.42 -14.95 12.21
C PHE A 32 42.32 -13.76 12.49
N GLU A 33 43.48 -13.73 11.86
CA GLU A 33 44.45 -12.63 12.01
C GLU A 33 44.68 -11.93 10.67
N LEU A 34 44.81 -10.60 10.74
CA LEU A 34 45.18 -9.74 9.62
C LEU A 34 46.26 -8.76 10.09
N TYR A 35 47.46 -8.83 9.52
CA TYR A 35 48.64 -8.09 9.95
C TYR A 35 48.94 -8.30 11.45
N ASN A 36 48.88 -9.56 11.90
CA ASN A 36 49.00 -9.97 13.31
C ASN A 36 47.96 -9.33 14.26
N ILE A 37 46.89 -8.76 13.72
CA ILE A 37 45.76 -8.23 14.48
C ILE A 37 44.61 -9.23 14.42
N LYS A 38 44.16 -9.70 15.58
CA LYS A 38 43.00 -10.59 15.70
C LYS A 38 41.73 -9.86 15.26
N ILE A 39 41.02 -10.43 14.31
CA ILE A 39 39.76 -9.90 13.80
C ILE A 39 38.61 -10.36 14.69
N PRO A 40 37.77 -9.45 15.19
CA PRO A 40 36.68 -9.81 16.09
C PRO A 40 35.59 -10.62 15.37
N PHE A 41 35.02 -11.57 16.09
CA PHE A 41 33.79 -12.26 15.68
C PHE A 41 32.57 -11.39 15.98
N THR A 42 31.61 -11.35 15.05
CA THR A 42 30.33 -10.66 15.23
C THR A 42 29.16 -11.55 14.83
N GLU A 43 28.02 -11.31 15.47
CA GLU A 43 26.75 -11.97 15.17
C GLU A 43 25.89 -11.18 14.18
N SER A 44 26.25 -9.91 13.94
CA SER A 44 25.56 -9.07 12.96
C SER A 44 26.53 -8.10 12.28
N TYR A 45 26.33 -7.89 10.99
CA TYR A 45 27.17 -6.98 10.22
C TYR A 45 26.38 -6.28 9.12
N LYS A 46 26.67 -5.00 8.91
CA LYS A 46 26.02 -4.18 7.87
C LYS A 46 26.88 -4.19 6.61
N TYR A 47 26.45 -4.90 5.59
CA TYR A 47 27.13 -4.98 4.29
C TYR A 47 26.30 -4.26 3.23
N VAL A 48 26.87 -3.22 2.59
CA VAL A 48 26.21 -2.42 1.54
C VAL A 48 24.80 -1.97 1.96
N GLY A 49 24.65 -1.54 3.22
CA GLY A 49 23.37 -1.07 3.75
C GLY A 49 22.37 -2.16 4.18
N VAL A 50 22.69 -3.44 3.97
CA VAL A 50 21.91 -4.60 4.42
C VAL A 50 22.46 -5.11 5.73
N LEU A 51 21.62 -5.21 6.76
CA LEU A 51 22.03 -5.84 8.01
C LEU A 51 21.80 -7.35 7.93
N ILE A 52 22.87 -8.11 8.10
CA ILE A 52 22.84 -9.57 8.10
C ILE A 52 23.12 -10.01 9.52
N GLN A 53 22.40 -11.02 9.99
CA GLN A 53 22.69 -11.70 11.27
C GLN A 53 23.03 -13.17 11.04
N SER A 54 23.92 -13.70 11.87
CA SER A 54 24.45 -15.05 11.71
C SER A 54 23.70 -16.08 12.55
N LYS A 55 23.00 -15.62 13.60
CA LYS A 55 22.16 -16.43 14.46
C LYS A 55 20.67 -16.28 14.12
N GLY A 56 19.94 -17.37 14.33
CA GLY A 56 18.50 -17.45 14.14
C GLY A 56 18.11 -17.92 12.73
N LYS A 57 16.80 -18.20 12.57
CA LYS A 57 16.26 -18.81 11.35
C LYS A 57 16.31 -17.87 10.13
N ASN A 58 16.17 -16.57 10.35
CA ASN A 58 16.07 -15.57 9.27
C ASN A 58 17.29 -14.63 9.28
N LEU A 59 18.10 -14.65 8.23
CA LEU A 59 19.30 -13.80 8.10
C LEU A 59 19.02 -12.30 8.15
N PHE A 60 17.79 -11.86 7.86
CA PHE A 60 17.47 -10.46 7.64
C PHE A 60 16.44 -9.90 8.62
N LYS A 61 16.04 -10.65 9.66
CA LYS A 61 15.04 -10.18 10.65
C LYS A 61 15.40 -8.80 11.22
N GLN A 62 16.64 -8.60 11.65
CA GLN A 62 17.08 -7.31 12.20
C GLN A 62 17.05 -6.19 11.13
N HIS A 63 17.31 -6.51 9.87
CA HIS A 63 17.16 -5.56 8.76
C HIS A 63 15.70 -5.10 8.60
N TYR A 64 14.75 -6.03 8.60
CA TYR A 64 13.31 -5.69 8.58
C TYR A 64 12.92 -4.79 9.75
N GLU A 65 13.40 -5.09 10.96
CA GLU A 65 13.12 -4.30 12.17
C GLU A 65 13.65 -2.87 12.01
N ASN A 66 14.93 -2.74 11.66
CA ASN A 66 15.59 -1.44 11.51
C ASN A 66 14.96 -0.61 10.38
N LYS A 67 14.62 -1.22 9.23
CA LYS A 67 13.95 -0.52 8.13
C LYS A 67 12.52 -0.14 8.46
N SER A 68 11.79 -0.98 9.20
CA SER A 68 10.47 -0.62 9.71
C SER A 68 10.54 0.58 10.65
N GLN A 69 11.55 0.62 11.52
CA GLN A 69 11.73 1.71 12.47
C GLN A 69 12.15 3.01 11.76
N ALA A 70 13.10 2.96 10.84
CA ALA A 70 13.49 4.11 10.02
C ALA A 70 12.28 4.68 9.24
N ALA A 71 11.46 3.81 8.63
CA ALA A 71 10.25 4.23 7.93
C ALA A 71 9.20 4.86 8.87
N ARG A 72 9.07 4.37 10.12
CA ARG A 72 8.21 5.00 11.14
C ARG A 72 8.73 6.37 11.55
N VAL A 73 10.03 6.52 11.78
CA VAL A 73 10.63 7.81 12.11
C VAL A 73 10.42 8.80 10.97
N ALA A 74 10.65 8.40 9.72
CA ALA A 74 10.36 9.23 8.54
C ALA A 74 8.87 9.58 8.43
N THR A 75 7.97 8.64 8.76
CA THR A 75 6.52 8.90 8.84
C THR A 75 6.21 9.95 9.92
N MET A 76 6.80 9.85 11.10
CA MET A 76 6.60 10.82 12.19
C MET A 76 7.11 12.20 11.77
N ALA A 77 8.31 12.28 11.21
CA ALA A 77 8.88 13.51 10.70
C ALA A 77 7.98 14.17 9.65
N ALA A 78 7.49 13.40 8.67
CA ALA A 78 6.60 13.91 7.63
C ALA A 78 5.34 14.59 8.20
N PHE A 79 4.73 14.03 9.24
CA PHE A 79 3.51 14.58 9.86
C PHE A 79 3.78 15.55 11.04
N SER A 80 5.03 15.68 11.50
CA SER A 80 5.38 16.54 12.64
C SER A 80 5.18 18.02 12.33
N LEU A 81 5.37 18.42 11.07
CA LEU A 81 5.23 19.80 10.62
C LEU A 81 3.77 20.22 10.35
N ASN A 82 2.79 19.33 10.60
CA ASN A 82 1.38 19.63 10.34
C ASN A 82 0.86 20.87 11.07
N SER A 83 1.43 21.21 12.23
CA SER A 83 1.08 22.43 12.99
C SER A 83 1.61 23.71 12.35
N VAL A 84 2.69 23.61 11.55
CA VAL A 84 3.39 24.76 10.95
C VAL A 84 2.99 24.97 9.51
N VAL A 85 3.06 23.92 8.67
CA VAL A 85 2.76 24.00 7.23
C VAL A 85 1.34 23.58 6.89
N GLY A 86 0.57 23.21 7.91
CA GLY A 86 -0.73 22.61 7.74
C GLY A 86 -0.67 21.13 7.37
N PRO A 87 -1.84 20.48 7.29
CA PRO A 87 -1.97 19.04 7.04
C PRO A 87 -1.60 18.66 5.61
N ILE A 88 -0.85 17.58 5.46
CA ILE A 88 -0.47 17.01 4.17
C ILE A 88 -1.71 16.61 3.35
N ASP A 89 -1.83 17.13 2.11
CA ASP A 89 -2.83 16.69 1.15
C ASP A 89 -2.45 15.35 0.50
N PRO A 90 -3.40 14.58 -0.08
CA PRO A 90 -3.09 13.27 -0.64
C PRO A 90 -2.09 13.26 -1.81
N LEU A 91 -2.01 14.31 -2.62
CA LEU A 91 -1.05 14.38 -3.73
C LEU A 91 0.37 14.51 -3.17
N SER A 92 0.56 15.44 -2.23
CA SER A 92 1.83 15.61 -1.52
C SER A 92 2.17 14.39 -0.66
N GLY A 93 1.18 13.80 0.01
CA GLY A 93 1.34 12.58 0.80
C GLY A 93 1.85 11.42 -0.03
N ARG A 94 1.31 11.22 -1.24
CA ARG A 94 1.81 10.22 -2.19
C ARG A 94 3.26 10.51 -2.63
N LYS A 95 3.60 11.77 -2.91
CA LYS A 95 4.98 12.16 -3.27
C LYS A 95 5.96 11.89 -2.12
N ILE A 96 5.61 12.31 -0.90
CA ILE A 96 6.42 12.07 0.30
C ILE A 96 6.57 10.57 0.56
N TYR A 97 5.50 9.79 0.39
CA TYR A 97 5.58 8.33 0.50
C TYR A 97 6.65 7.77 -0.43
N LEU A 98 6.57 8.08 -1.73
CA LEU A 98 7.50 7.56 -2.74
C LEU A 98 8.93 8.05 -2.53
N ALA A 99 9.12 9.28 -2.03
CA ALA A 99 10.44 9.89 -1.88
C ALA A 99 11.14 9.50 -0.55
N GLN A 100 10.39 9.32 0.54
CA GLN A 100 10.97 9.20 1.89
C GLN A 100 10.62 7.88 2.58
N ILE A 101 9.46 7.29 2.29
CA ILE A 101 8.98 6.10 3.00
C ILE A 101 9.26 4.82 2.20
N ASP A 102 8.89 4.81 0.91
CA ASP A 102 9.13 3.68 0.00
C ASP A 102 10.61 3.25 -0.03
N PRO A 103 11.62 4.15 -0.04
CA PRO A 103 13.03 3.73 -0.02
C PRO A 103 13.41 2.93 1.21
N HIS A 104 12.85 3.25 2.38
CA HIS A 104 13.06 2.44 3.59
C HIS A 104 12.34 1.10 3.49
N LEU A 105 11.09 1.09 3.01
CA LEU A 105 10.27 -0.11 2.93
C LEU A 105 10.69 -1.08 1.81
N THR A 106 11.40 -0.61 0.79
CA THR A 106 11.91 -1.40 -0.33
C THR A 106 13.42 -1.68 -0.24
N ALA A 107 14.08 -1.15 0.80
CA ALA A 107 15.52 -1.31 0.98
C ALA A 107 15.92 -2.78 0.95
N SER A 108 16.76 -3.12 -0.04
CA SER A 108 17.38 -4.45 -0.20
C SER A 108 16.37 -5.58 -0.44
N CYS A 109 15.15 -5.29 -0.88
CA CYS A 109 14.11 -6.31 -1.13
C CYS A 109 14.39 -7.24 -2.31
N ASP A 110 15.33 -6.84 -3.15
CA ASP A 110 15.92 -7.63 -4.23
C ASP A 110 16.73 -8.82 -3.72
N VAL A 111 17.47 -8.64 -2.61
CA VAL A 111 18.26 -9.70 -1.96
C VAL A 111 17.51 -10.31 -0.77
N CYS A 112 16.86 -9.47 0.03
CA CYS A 112 16.10 -9.85 1.22
C CYS A 112 14.64 -10.14 0.84
N LEU A 113 14.41 -11.38 0.38
CA LEU A 113 13.08 -11.83 -0.03
C LEU A 113 12.11 -11.97 1.15
N ASP A 114 10.84 -11.68 0.90
CA ASP A 114 9.77 -11.69 1.91
C ASP A 114 9.20 -13.10 2.17
N THR A 115 10.05 -14.09 2.41
CA THR A 115 9.64 -15.50 2.62
C THR A 115 8.86 -15.72 3.91
N GLU A 116 9.05 -14.86 4.91
CA GLU A 116 8.30 -14.91 6.17
C GLU A 116 7.30 -13.76 6.28
N HIS A 117 6.01 -14.09 6.37
CA HIS A 117 4.92 -13.11 6.44
C HIS A 117 5.01 -12.16 7.63
N THR A 118 5.53 -12.63 8.77
CA THR A 118 5.64 -11.83 10.01
C THR A 118 6.52 -10.60 9.82
N HIS A 119 7.63 -10.74 9.09
CA HIS A 119 8.57 -9.65 8.82
C HIS A 119 8.02 -8.66 7.79
N LEU A 120 7.44 -9.17 6.69
CA LEU A 120 6.76 -8.33 5.71
C LEU A 120 5.63 -7.51 6.35
N ARG A 121 4.82 -8.14 7.22
CA ARG A 121 3.67 -7.48 7.86
C ARG A 121 4.10 -6.26 8.68
N ARG A 122 5.29 -6.27 9.28
CA ARG A 122 5.83 -5.11 10.01
C ARG A 122 6.05 -3.92 9.09
N LEU A 123 6.54 -4.15 7.87
CA LEU A 123 6.73 -3.09 6.87
C LEU A 123 5.38 -2.64 6.28
N GLU A 124 4.48 -3.57 5.96
CA GLU A 124 3.14 -3.26 5.46
C GLU A 124 2.35 -2.37 6.42
N ARG A 125 2.43 -2.63 7.73
CA ARG A 125 1.79 -1.78 8.74
C ARG A 125 2.25 -0.33 8.66
N VAL A 126 3.53 -0.07 8.36
CA VAL A 126 4.03 1.30 8.19
C VAL A 126 3.43 1.94 6.95
N GLN A 127 3.41 1.23 5.82
CA GLN A 127 2.76 1.69 4.59
C GLN A 127 1.27 2.02 4.83
N GLU A 128 0.52 1.07 5.40
CA GLU A 128 -0.92 1.22 5.67
C GLU A 128 -1.20 2.40 6.61
N THR A 129 -0.40 2.55 7.66
CA THR A 129 -0.53 3.66 8.63
C THR A 129 -0.26 5.00 7.96
N PHE A 130 0.83 5.10 7.18
CA PHE A 130 1.16 6.33 6.47
C PHE A 130 0.03 6.74 5.51
N ILE A 131 -0.50 5.79 4.73
CA ILE A 131 -1.58 6.06 3.77
C ILE A 131 -2.87 6.50 4.48
N ARG A 132 -3.26 5.81 5.55
CA ARG A 132 -4.45 6.18 6.34
C ARG A 132 -4.36 7.61 6.85
N ARG A 133 -3.18 8.03 7.35
CA ARG A 133 -3.00 9.37 7.91
C ARG A 133 -3.20 10.48 6.88
N PHE A 134 -2.59 10.41 5.68
CA PHE A 134 -2.78 11.47 4.69
C PHE A 134 -4.15 11.42 4.00
N MET A 135 -4.80 10.23 3.94
CA MET A 135 -6.18 10.11 3.46
C MET A 135 -7.22 10.58 4.50
N GLY A 136 -6.85 10.68 5.77
CA GLY A 136 -7.77 11.01 6.86
C GLY A 136 -8.71 9.86 7.24
N LEU A 137 -8.26 8.62 7.08
CA LEU A 137 -9.01 7.39 7.36
C LEU A 137 -8.62 6.78 8.71
N GLY A 138 -9.60 6.15 9.37
CA GLY A 138 -9.38 5.35 10.57
C GLY A 138 -8.82 3.95 10.29
N ASP A 139 -8.42 3.26 11.35
CA ASP A 139 -7.78 1.93 11.29
C ASP A 139 -8.70 0.84 10.77
N LYS A 140 -10.02 1.03 10.88
CA LYS A 140 -11.05 0.06 10.47
C LYS A 140 -11.46 0.20 9.00
N ALA A 141 -10.90 1.17 8.26
CA ALA A 141 -11.15 1.29 6.82
C ALA A 141 -10.51 0.12 6.05
N LEU A 142 -11.19 -0.33 4.99
CA LEU A 142 -10.77 -1.51 4.23
C LEU A 142 -9.39 -1.28 3.59
N THR A 143 -8.41 -2.14 3.88
CA THR A 143 -7.03 -1.98 3.40
C THR A 143 -6.92 -1.91 1.87
N ALA A 144 -7.79 -2.62 1.12
CA ALA A 144 -7.80 -2.55 -0.34
C ALA A 144 -8.03 -1.12 -0.86
N LEU A 145 -8.82 -0.31 -0.15
CA LEU A 145 -9.12 1.08 -0.51
C LEU A 145 -7.89 1.99 -0.39
N LEU A 146 -6.93 1.66 0.48
CA LEU A 146 -5.69 2.43 0.57
C LEU A 146 -4.93 2.43 -0.76
N PHE A 147 -5.00 1.33 -1.50
CA PHE A 147 -4.28 1.16 -2.77
C PHE A 147 -5.11 1.58 -3.97
N THR A 148 -6.42 1.28 -3.95
CA THR A 148 -7.29 1.58 -5.09
C THR A 148 -7.50 3.07 -5.29
N GLU A 149 -7.43 3.83 -4.19
CA GLU A 149 -7.69 5.26 -4.19
C GLU A 149 -6.43 6.12 -4.35
N THR A 150 -5.26 5.62 -3.92
CA THR A 150 -4.00 6.40 -3.94
C THR A 150 -3.10 6.11 -5.14
N GLY A 151 -3.38 5.04 -5.89
CA GLY A 151 -2.50 4.60 -6.96
C GLY A 151 -1.21 3.91 -6.47
N LEU A 152 -1.06 3.66 -5.16
CA LEU A 152 0.09 2.97 -4.58
C LEU A 152 -0.10 1.45 -4.63
N TRP A 153 1.00 0.71 -4.78
CA TRP A 153 0.96 -0.75 -4.78
C TRP A 153 1.09 -1.28 -3.36
N PRO A 154 0.39 -2.37 -2.99
CA PRO A 154 0.68 -3.06 -1.75
C PRO A 154 2.15 -3.50 -1.73
N LEU A 155 2.81 -3.28 -0.58
CA LEU A 155 4.25 -3.44 -0.45
C LEU A 155 4.76 -4.83 -0.86
N ALA A 156 3.99 -5.88 -0.54
CA ALA A 156 4.29 -7.27 -0.92
C ALA A 156 4.57 -7.46 -2.42
N TYR A 157 3.76 -6.81 -3.27
CA TYR A 157 3.90 -6.90 -4.72
C TYR A 157 4.97 -5.95 -5.24
N ARG A 158 5.08 -4.75 -4.65
CA ARG A 158 6.14 -3.78 -4.98
C ARG A 158 7.53 -4.37 -4.78
N ARG A 159 7.77 -5.01 -3.63
CA ARG A 159 9.04 -5.67 -3.27
C ARG A 159 9.31 -6.88 -4.17
N LEU A 160 8.31 -7.71 -4.43
CA LEU A 160 8.46 -8.85 -5.34
C LEU A 160 8.79 -8.42 -6.77
N THR A 161 8.20 -7.34 -7.28
CA THR A 161 8.56 -6.77 -8.58
C THR A 161 10.02 -6.31 -8.63
N LEU A 162 10.53 -5.71 -7.55
CA LEU A 162 11.95 -5.31 -7.48
C LEU A 162 12.88 -6.52 -7.48
N ALA A 163 12.53 -7.60 -6.77
CA ALA A 163 13.28 -8.86 -6.81
C ALA A 163 13.30 -9.50 -8.21
N VAL A 164 12.17 -9.48 -8.93
CA VAL A 164 12.14 -9.97 -10.33
C VAL A 164 12.96 -9.09 -11.26
N ARG A 165 12.96 -7.77 -11.07
CA ARG A 165 13.83 -6.86 -11.85
C ARG A 165 15.31 -7.13 -11.57
N PHE A 166 15.66 -7.47 -10.34
CA PHE A 166 17.03 -7.88 -10.02
C PHE A 166 17.39 -9.23 -10.67
N LEU A 167 16.47 -10.20 -10.71
CA LEU A 167 16.67 -11.43 -11.49
C LEU A 167 16.88 -11.13 -12.98
N GLN A 168 16.08 -10.23 -13.56
CA GLN A 168 16.24 -9.80 -14.96
C GLN A 168 17.65 -9.26 -15.22
N TYR A 169 18.16 -8.41 -14.33
CA TYR A 169 19.53 -7.92 -14.39
C TYR A 169 20.56 -9.06 -14.25
N ILE A 170 20.38 -9.99 -13.30
CA ILE A 170 21.30 -11.13 -13.14
C ILE A 170 21.37 -11.99 -14.40
N VAL A 171 20.24 -12.20 -15.08
CA VAL A 171 20.18 -13.04 -16.28
C VAL A 171 21.06 -12.47 -17.41
N THR A 172 21.17 -11.14 -17.50
CA THR A 172 22.00 -10.46 -18.53
C THR A 172 23.49 -10.42 -18.21
N LEU A 173 23.91 -10.79 -16.99
CA LEU A 173 25.31 -10.75 -16.59
C LEU A 173 26.12 -11.92 -17.17
N PRO A 174 27.42 -11.72 -17.45
CA PRO A 174 28.30 -12.79 -17.88
C PRO A 174 28.48 -13.83 -16.76
N ASP A 175 28.77 -15.07 -17.14
CA ASP A 175 28.95 -16.19 -16.21
C ASP A 175 30.13 -16.03 -15.25
N THR A 176 31.07 -15.14 -15.58
CA THR A 176 32.18 -14.78 -14.70
C THR A 176 31.76 -13.88 -13.54
N HIS A 177 30.64 -13.16 -13.67
CA HIS A 177 30.19 -12.17 -12.68
C HIS A 177 29.73 -12.83 -11.38
N LEU A 178 30.16 -12.29 -10.23
CA LEU A 178 29.91 -12.88 -8.91
C LEU A 178 28.41 -13.06 -8.61
N ALA A 179 27.57 -12.08 -8.94
CA ALA A 179 26.11 -12.21 -8.76
C ALA A 179 25.52 -13.39 -9.58
N LYS A 180 25.95 -13.56 -10.84
CA LYS A 180 25.50 -14.69 -11.69
C LYS A 180 25.93 -16.02 -11.09
N LYS A 181 27.19 -16.13 -10.65
CA LYS A 181 27.71 -17.32 -9.96
C LYS A 181 26.93 -17.62 -8.68
N ALA A 182 26.71 -16.62 -7.82
CA ALA A 182 25.96 -16.79 -6.58
C ALA A 182 24.51 -17.25 -6.83
N THR A 183 23.86 -16.75 -7.89
CA THR A 183 22.51 -17.21 -8.27
C THR A 183 22.53 -18.63 -8.82
N LYS A 184 23.55 -19.02 -9.61
CA LYS A 184 23.74 -20.43 -10.04
C LYS A 184 23.90 -21.36 -8.84
N GLU A 185 24.75 -21.02 -7.89
CA GLU A 185 24.91 -21.76 -6.62
C GLU A 185 23.60 -21.83 -5.83
N SER A 186 22.88 -20.71 -5.73
CA SER A 186 21.58 -20.69 -5.08
C SER A 186 20.54 -21.57 -5.78
N ASN A 187 20.62 -21.74 -7.10
CA ASN A 187 19.75 -22.63 -7.86
C ASN A 187 20.14 -24.10 -7.65
N LEU A 188 21.43 -24.43 -7.61
CA LEU A 188 21.91 -25.77 -7.25
C LEU A 188 21.47 -26.16 -5.83
N LEU A 189 21.56 -25.23 -4.88
CA LEU A 189 21.06 -25.44 -3.53
C LEU A 189 19.55 -25.67 -3.52
N ALA A 190 18.79 -24.94 -4.32
CA ALA A 190 17.34 -25.10 -4.46
C ALA A 190 16.95 -26.47 -5.04
N MET A 191 17.76 -27.03 -5.95
CA MET A 191 17.55 -28.37 -6.50
C MET A 191 17.75 -29.46 -5.44
N ARG A 192 18.72 -29.28 -4.53
CA ARG A 192 18.99 -30.20 -3.42
C ARG A 192 17.99 -30.03 -2.27
N ASN A 193 17.57 -28.79 -2.01
CA ASN A 193 16.62 -28.46 -0.96
C ASN A 193 15.70 -27.30 -1.42
N PRO A 194 14.46 -27.60 -1.85
CA PRO A 194 13.52 -26.61 -2.39
C PRO A 194 13.12 -25.49 -1.42
N SER A 195 13.51 -25.57 -0.15
CA SER A 195 13.23 -24.54 0.87
C SER A 195 14.41 -23.59 1.12
N ARG A 196 15.56 -23.79 0.48
CA ARG A 196 16.80 -23.06 0.79
C ARG A 196 17.36 -22.29 -0.40
N GLY A 197 17.92 -21.12 -0.08
CA GLY A 197 18.55 -20.23 -1.05
C GLY A 197 17.60 -19.15 -1.56
N TRP A 198 18.22 -18.10 -2.10
CA TRP A 198 17.51 -16.95 -2.66
C TRP A 198 16.60 -17.36 -3.83
N TYR A 199 17.10 -18.19 -4.75
CA TYR A 199 16.35 -18.61 -5.93
C TYR A 199 15.12 -19.44 -5.56
N ALA A 200 15.24 -20.39 -4.63
CA ALA A 200 14.12 -21.16 -4.08
C ALA A 200 13.05 -20.24 -3.47
N GLY A 201 13.47 -19.28 -2.64
CA GLY A 201 12.56 -18.28 -2.06
C GLY A 201 11.80 -17.49 -3.12
N LEU A 202 12.48 -17.08 -4.20
CA LEU A 202 11.85 -16.35 -5.29
C LEU A 202 10.84 -17.22 -6.06
N LYS A 203 11.17 -18.50 -6.34
CA LYS A 203 10.24 -19.47 -6.95
C LYS A 203 8.97 -19.60 -6.10
N THR A 204 9.11 -19.81 -4.80
CA THR A 204 8.00 -19.95 -3.86
C THR A 204 7.13 -18.69 -3.84
N LEU A 205 7.74 -17.50 -3.72
CA LEU A 205 7.00 -16.24 -3.68
C LEU A 205 6.27 -15.95 -4.99
N LEU A 206 6.85 -16.25 -6.14
CA LEU A 206 6.19 -16.09 -7.44
C LEU A 206 5.02 -17.05 -7.60
N LYS A 207 5.19 -18.32 -7.16
CA LYS A 207 4.09 -19.29 -7.18
C LYS A 207 2.94 -18.83 -6.29
N GLU A 208 3.23 -18.50 -5.04
CA GLU A 208 2.21 -18.12 -4.04
C GLU A 208 1.52 -16.79 -4.34
N ARG A 209 2.28 -15.76 -4.74
CA ARG A 209 1.74 -14.39 -4.88
C ARG A 209 1.36 -14.02 -6.30
N ALA A 210 1.97 -14.64 -7.30
CA ALA A 210 1.74 -14.31 -8.71
C ALA A 210 1.12 -15.47 -9.50
N GLY A 211 1.01 -16.68 -8.94
CA GLY A 211 0.59 -17.87 -9.68
C GLY A 211 1.55 -18.19 -10.83
N PHE A 212 2.82 -17.82 -10.70
CA PHE A 212 3.82 -17.96 -11.76
C PHE A 212 4.89 -18.95 -11.31
N GLU A 213 5.09 -20.00 -12.10
CA GLU A 213 6.14 -20.98 -11.85
C GLU A 213 7.41 -20.54 -12.57
N LEU A 214 8.39 -20.10 -11.78
CA LEU A 214 9.70 -19.74 -12.30
C LEU A 214 10.49 -21.03 -12.63
N PRO A 215 11.03 -21.18 -13.85
CA PRO A 215 11.74 -22.39 -14.25
C PRO A 215 13.11 -22.49 -13.57
N ASN A 216 13.93 -23.48 -13.94
CA ASN A 216 15.32 -23.53 -13.51
C ASN A 216 16.11 -22.37 -14.14
N LEU A 217 17.16 -21.91 -13.44
CA LEU A 217 17.90 -20.70 -13.82
C LEU A 217 18.44 -20.74 -15.25
N GLU A 218 18.87 -21.90 -15.74
CA GLU A 218 19.39 -22.10 -17.10
C GLU A 218 18.35 -21.79 -18.20
N SER A 219 17.07 -21.97 -17.88
CA SER A 219 15.96 -21.70 -18.79
C SER A 219 15.35 -20.31 -18.59
N VAL A 220 15.83 -19.53 -17.61
CA VAL A 220 15.32 -18.18 -17.39
C VAL A 220 15.90 -17.23 -18.42
N SER A 221 15.03 -16.62 -19.22
CA SER A 221 15.37 -15.57 -20.16
C SER A 221 14.81 -14.20 -19.72
N ALA A 222 15.17 -13.14 -20.45
CA ALA A 222 14.55 -11.83 -20.28
C ALA A 222 13.02 -11.91 -20.42
N GLU A 223 12.51 -12.70 -21.37
CA GLU A 223 11.08 -12.91 -21.57
C GLU A 223 10.42 -13.60 -20.36
N THR A 224 11.06 -14.61 -19.76
CA THR A 224 10.58 -15.26 -18.53
C THR A 224 10.38 -14.23 -17.41
N THR A 225 11.33 -13.32 -17.22
CA THR A 225 11.23 -12.28 -16.18
C THR A 225 10.17 -11.21 -16.48
N LEU A 226 9.94 -10.90 -17.76
CA LEU A 226 8.86 -10.02 -18.19
C LEU A 226 7.49 -10.67 -17.94
N GLN A 227 7.35 -11.96 -18.23
CA GLN A 227 6.13 -12.74 -17.93
C GLN A 227 5.87 -12.82 -16.43
N ALA A 228 6.89 -13.05 -15.61
CA ALA A 228 6.77 -13.00 -14.16
C ALA A 228 6.27 -11.64 -13.68
N SER A 229 6.83 -10.55 -14.21
CA SER A 229 6.41 -9.17 -13.89
C SER A 229 4.95 -8.89 -14.28
N ARG A 230 4.51 -9.36 -15.46
CA ARG A 230 3.10 -9.29 -15.91
C ARG A 230 2.18 -10.10 -14.99
N SER A 231 2.59 -11.29 -14.58
CA SER A 231 1.84 -12.17 -13.67
C SER A 231 1.67 -11.56 -12.29
N ILE A 232 2.73 -10.96 -11.72
CA ILE A 232 2.67 -10.21 -10.45
C ILE A 232 1.61 -9.12 -10.54
N ARG A 233 1.67 -8.28 -11.58
CA ARG A 233 0.71 -7.19 -11.79
C ARG A 233 -0.71 -7.72 -11.95
N LYS A 234 -0.91 -8.75 -12.77
CA LYS A 234 -2.23 -9.37 -13.00
C LYS A 234 -2.82 -9.89 -11.69
N MET A 235 -2.06 -10.67 -10.93
CA MET A 235 -2.54 -11.26 -9.67
C MET A 235 -2.81 -10.21 -8.60
N MET A 236 -1.93 -9.21 -8.46
CA MET A 236 -2.15 -8.07 -7.55
C MET A 236 -3.48 -7.36 -7.84
N LEU A 237 -3.72 -6.99 -9.11
CA LEU A 237 -4.94 -6.28 -9.50
C LEU A 237 -6.18 -7.16 -9.30
N LYS A 238 -6.09 -8.47 -9.60
CA LYS A 238 -7.15 -9.43 -9.35
C LYS A 238 -7.51 -9.50 -7.86
N LEU A 239 -6.53 -9.73 -6.99
CA LEU A 239 -6.76 -9.87 -5.54
C LEU A 239 -7.34 -8.60 -4.90
N ILE A 240 -6.89 -7.41 -5.34
CA ILE A 240 -7.46 -6.15 -4.88
C ILE A 240 -8.93 -6.05 -5.33
N ARG A 241 -9.22 -6.36 -6.60
CA ARG A 241 -10.59 -6.35 -7.14
C ARG A 241 -11.49 -7.34 -6.40
N ASP A 242 -11.01 -8.55 -6.13
CA ASP A 242 -11.75 -9.58 -5.40
C ASP A 242 -12.08 -9.11 -3.98
N ARG A 243 -11.13 -8.47 -3.28
CA ARG A 243 -11.36 -7.86 -1.96
C ARG A 243 -12.38 -6.71 -1.99
N LEU A 244 -12.39 -5.89 -3.05
CA LEU A 244 -13.42 -4.86 -3.22
C LEU A 244 -14.80 -5.46 -3.45
N ASN A 245 -14.90 -6.47 -4.31
CA ASN A 245 -16.16 -7.13 -4.65
C ASN A 245 -16.74 -7.88 -3.45
N ALA A 246 -15.89 -8.51 -2.63
CA ALA A 246 -16.32 -9.21 -1.42
C ALA A 246 -16.77 -8.25 -0.30
N SER A 247 -16.27 -7.00 -0.27
CA SER A 247 -16.53 -6.11 0.88
C SER A 247 -17.73 -5.18 0.67
N PRO A 248 -18.79 -5.24 1.50
CA PRO A 248 -19.94 -4.34 1.40
C PRO A 248 -19.59 -2.87 1.73
N LYS A 249 -18.36 -2.58 2.18
CA LYS A 249 -17.86 -1.21 2.39
C LYS A 249 -17.48 -0.49 1.10
N ALA A 250 -17.25 -1.24 0.02
CA ALA A 250 -16.71 -0.70 -1.23
C ALA A 250 -17.79 -0.37 -2.28
N TYR A 251 -19.09 -0.56 -1.98
CA TYR A 251 -20.15 -0.53 -3.00
C TYR A 251 -20.23 0.78 -3.81
N LEU A 252 -19.89 1.93 -3.22
CA LEU A 252 -19.85 3.23 -3.92
C LEU A 252 -18.62 3.38 -4.82
N VAL A 253 -17.53 2.70 -4.51
CA VAL A 253 -16.25 2.82 -5.22
C VAL A 253 -15.93 1.66 -6.17
N ARG A 254 -16.76 0.61 -6.16
CA ARG A 254 -16.67 -0.48 -7.12
C ARG A 254 -16.98 0.01 -8.53
N ASN A 255 -16.19 -0.45 -9.50
CA ASN A 255 -16.41 -0.28 -10.93
C ASN A 255 -16.59 1.19 -11.38
N ILE A 256 -16.06 2.15 -10.63
CA ILE A 256 -16.04 3.56 -11.02
C ILE A 256 -15.31 3.68 -12.37
N LEU A 257 -15.99 4.33 -13.32
CA LEU A 257 -15.37 4.82 -14.54
C LEU A 257 -14.58 6.07 -14.21
N ILE A 258 -13.36 6.16 -14.73
CA ILE A 258 -12.50 7.32 -14.60
C ILE A 258 -12.21 7.83 -16.01
N GLU A 259 -12.41 9.13 -16.18
CA GLU A 259 -11.99 9.88 -17.35
C GLU A 259 -10.53 10.29 -17.20
N ASP A 260 -9.71 9.99 -18.21
CA ASP A 260 -8.33 10.48 -18.30
C ASP A 260 -8.27 11.88 -18.93
N ASP A 261 -7.07 12.47 -18.99
CA ASP A 261 -6.87 13.81 -19.55
C ASP A 261 -7.23 13.91 -21.05
N GLN A 262 -7.40 12.77 -21.73
CA GLN A 262 -7.83 12.67 -23.13
C GLN A 262 -9.33 12.33 -23.28
N GLY A 263 -10.10 12.36 -22.19
CA GLY A 263 -11.52 12.04 -22.19
C GLY A 263 -11.84 10.55 -22.30
N ARG A 264 -10.84 9.66 -22.25
CA ARG A 264 -11.06 8.21 -22.36
C ARG A 264 -11.51 7.64 -21.04
N LEU A 265 -12.57 6.82 -21.11
CA LEU A 265 -13.14 6.17 -19.95
C LEU A 265 -12.49 4.81 -19.68
N SER A 266 -12.01 4.61 -18.47
CA SER A 266 -11.44 3.32 -18.03
C SER A 266 -11.89 2.96 -16.60
N LYS A 267 -11.71 1.69 -16.20
CA LYS A 267 -12.02 1.22 -14.83
C LYS A 267 -10.74 0.80 -14.11
N PRO A 268 -9.84 1.74 -13.78
CA PRO A 268 -8.57 1.40 -13.17
C PRO A 268 -8.79 0.92 -11.73
N VAL A 269 -8.19 -0.23 -11.38
CA VAL A 269 -8.28 -0.79 -10.03
C VAL A 269 -7.43 0.02 -9.05
N ILE A 270 -6.23 0.39 -9.47
CA ILE A 270 -5.27 1.21 -8.71
C ILE A 270 -5.11 2.52 -9.47
N PHE A 271 -5.60 3.62 -8.90
CA PHE A 271 -5.54 4.95 -9.50
C PHE A 271 -5.57 6.03 -8.41
N LEU A 272 -4.92 7.17 -8.63
CA LEU A 272 -5.04 8.30 -7.71
C LEU A 272 -6.33 9.05 -8.02
N ARG A 273 -7.36 8.84 -7.21
CA ARG A 273 -8.73 9.27 -7.54
C ARG A 273 -8.87 10.79 -7.56
N HIS A 274 -9.62 11.30 -8.53
CA HIS A 274 -9.86 12.73 -8.75
C HIS A 274 -10.33 13.46 -7.49
N TYR A 275 -11.21 12.84 -6.69
CA TYR A 275 -11.71 13.47 -5.47
C TYR A 275 -10.64 13.70 -4.40
N LEU A 276 -9.51 12.97 -4.43
CA LEU A 276 -8.38 13.21 -3.53
C LEU A 276 -7.59 14.47 -3.88
N ALA A 277 -7.76 15.01 -5.10
CA ALA A 277 -7.17 16.26 -5.54
C ALA A 277 -8.01 17.51 -5.17
N VAL A 278 -9.19 17.35 -4.56
CA VAL A 278 -10.03 18.47 -4.13
C VAL A 278 -9.27 19.34 -3.12
N THR A 279 -9.10 20.63 -3.44
CA THR A 279 -8.29 21.59 -2.68
C THR A 279 -8.78 21.78 -1.25
N ARG A 280 -10.09 22.00 -1.06
CA ARG A 280 -10.69 22.20 0.27
C ARG A 280 -10.62 20.91 1.08
N ARG A 281 -9.78 20.91 2.12
CA ARG A 281 -9.51 19.74 2.97
C ARG A 281 -10.77 19.17 3.60
N SER A 282 -11.64 20.00 4.17
CA SER A 282 -12.88 19.56 4.83
C SER A 282 -13.81 18.83 3.86
N HIS A 283 -13.96 19.37 2.64
CA HIS A 283 -14.75 18.78 1.55
C HIS A 283 -14.19 17.41 1.15
N ARG A 284 -12.89 17.36 0.88
CA ARG A 284 -12.18 16.13 0.51
C ARG A 284 -12.31 15.05 1.58
N ILE A 285 -12.10 15.38 2.86
CA ILE A 285 -12.18 14.41 3.96
C ILE A 285 -13.61 13.89 4.11
N ALA A 286 -14.62 14.76 4.06
CA ALA A 286 -16.01 14.35 4.16
C ALA A 286 -16.38 13.36 3.05
N LEU A 287 -16.07 13.70 1.79
CA LEU A 287 -16.32 12.81 0.65
C LEU A 287 -15.55 11.49 0.78
N THR A 288 -14.27 11.54 1.15
CA THR A 288 -13.43 10.35 1.32
C THR A 288 -14.01 9.42 2.40
N LYS A 289 -14.43 9.96 3.54
CA LYS A 289 -15.05 9.18 4.63
C LYS A 289 -16.36 8.55 4.20
N LEU A 290 -17.21 9.29 3.48
CA LEU A 290 -18.48 8.78 2.95
C LEU A 290 -18.25 7.62 1.97
N LEU A 291 -17.39 7.82 0.97
CA LEU A 291 -17.12 6.81 -0.06
C LEU A 291 -16.47 5.54 0.48
N LEU A 292 -15.56 5.68 1.45
CA LEU A 292 -14.76 4.57 1.97
C LEU A 292 -15.36 3.93 3.22
N SER A 293 -16.63 4.23 3.52
CA SER A 293 -17.38 3.71 4.67
C SER A 293 -16.69 3.98 6.02
N ASP A 294 -16.08 5.15 6.18
CA ASP A 294 -15.40 5.64 7.40
C ASP A 294 -16.11 6.88 7.97
N HIS A 295 -17.45 6.84 7.95
CA HIS A 295 -18.35 7.92 8.37
C HIS A 295 -19.22 7.49 9.57
N SER A 296 -19.90 8.47 10.17
CA SER A 296 -20.79 8.31 11.34
C SER A 296 -22.28 8.30 10.99
N LEU A 297 -22.64 8.03 9.73
CA LEU A 297 -24.04 7.79 9.35
C LEU A 297 -24.60 6.49 9.94
N GLU A 298 -25.91 6.38 10.14
CA GLU A 298 -26.56 5.21 10.77
C GLU A 298 -26.33 3.90 10.02
N SER A 299 -26.27 3.96 8.67
CA SER A 299 -25.89 2.80 7.84
C SER A 299 -24.54 2.17 8.23
N LYS A 300 -23.66 2.95 8.87
CA LYS A 300 -22.38 2.53 9.42
C LYS A 300 -22.40 2.37 10.94
N ARG A 301 -22.97 3.31 11.72
CA ARG A 301 -23.01 3.25 13.19
C ARG A 301 -23.68 1.97 13.70
N MET A 302 -24.82 1.62 13.14
CA MET A 302 -25.57 0.43 13.56
C MET A 302 -24.87 -0.90 13.18
N ARG A 303 -23.75 -0.86 12.43
CA ARG A 303 -22.91 -2.06 12.20
C ARG A 303 -22.08 -2.44 13.43
N TRP A 304 -21.92 -1.56 14.41
CA TRP A 304 -21.18 -1.85 15.63
C TRP A 304 -22.03 -2.57 16.68
N ILE A 305 -23.35 -2.60 16.50
CA ILE A 305 -24.27 -3.39 17.32
C ILE A 305 -24.02 -4.89 17.07
N GLU A 306 -24.22 -5.68 18.12
CA GLU A 306 -24.24 -7.14 18.10
C GLU A 306 -25.05 -7.66 16.92
N LYS A 307 -24.56 -8.74 16.28
CA LYS A 307 -25.12 -9.22 15.00
C LYS A 307 -26.61 -9.52 15.09
N ASP A 308 -27.06 -10.05 16.23
CA ASP A 308 -28.44 -10.52 16.43
C ASP A 308 -29.40 -9.36 16.72
N LYS A 309 -28.89 -8.21 17.18
CA LYS A 309 -29.65 -6.99 17.45
C LYS A 309 -29.53 -5.95 16.34
N ARG A 310 -28.78 -6.27 15.27
CA ARG A 310 -28.47 -5.33 14.20
C ARG A 310 -29.66 -5.18 13.26
N PRO A 311 -30.24 -3.98 13.12
CA PRO A 311 -31.28 -3.76 12.12
C PRO A 311 -30.75 -4.03 10.71
N SER A 312 -31.62 -4.53 9.83
CA SER A 312 -31.33 -4.61 8.40
C SER A 312 -30.93 -3.22 7.86
N ARG A 313 -30.27 -3.17 6.69
CA ARG A 313 -29.75 -1.89 6.17
C ARG A 313 -30.88 -0.87 5.96
N GLU A 314 -32.03 -1.34 5.46
CA GLU A 314 -33.22 -0.54 5.16
C GLU A 314 -33.84 0.08 6.42
N LEU A 315 -33.76 -0.62 7.55
CA LEU A 315 -34.31 -0.16 8.84
C LEU A 315 -33.40 0.82 9.58
N ARG A 316 -32.23 1.19 9.02
CA ARG A 316 -31.32 2.18 9.62
C ARG A 316 -31.68 3.57 9.13
N LEU A 317 -32.84 4.04 9.59
CA LEU A 317 -33.50 5.24 9.07
C LEU A 317 -32.64 6.51 9.22
N CYS A 318 -32.83 7.42 8.28
CA CYS A 318 -32.20 8.73 8.22
C CYS A 318 -32.67 9.61 9.37
N ARG A 319 -31.74 10.17 10.13
CA ARG A 319 -32.05 11.02 11.28
C ARG A 319 -32.73 12.33 10.91
N ASN A 320 -32.62 12.75 9.65
CA ASN A 320 -33.30 13.97 9.19
C ASN A 320 -34.73 13.69 8.71
N CYS A 321 -34.94 12.71 7.84
CA CYS A 321 -36.25 12.49 7.22
C CYS A 321 -37.06 11.32 7.79
N GLY A 322 -36.45 10.40 8.54
CA GLY A 322 -37.12 9.23 9.12
C GLY A 322 -37.61 8.17 8.12
N ASN A 323 -37.58 8.44 6.81
CA ASN A 323 -38.30 7.61 5.83
C ASN A 323 -37.44 6.53 5.15
N ASN A 324 -36.16 6.83 4.89
CA ASN A 324 -35.25 5.95 4.14
C ASN A 324 -33.97 5.69 4.93
N ALA A 325 -33.18 4.69 4.52
CA ALA A 325 -31.92 4.36 5.17
C ALA A 325 -30.88 5.50 5.08
N GLU A 326 -30.17 5.78 6.18
CA GLU A 326 -29.15 6.83 6.24
C GLU A 326 -27.84 6.43 5.54
N THR A 327 -27.84 6.45 4.22
CA THR A 327 -26.69 6.13 3.37
C THR A 327 -26.05 7.40 2.80
N PRO A 328 -24.76 7.36 2.40
CA PRO A 328 -24.11 8.50 1.75
C PRO A 328 -24.88 9.02 0.53
N GLU A 329 -25.34 8.13 -0.35
CA GLU A 329 -26.10 8.47 -1.55
C GLU A 329 -27.44 9.14 -1.19
N HIS A 330 -28.13 8.63 -0.16
CA HIS A 330 -29.38 9.21 0.33
C HIS A 330 -29.16 10.63 0.85
N VAL A 331 -28.22 10.83 1.77
CA VAL A 331 -28.00 12.17 2.36
C VAL A 331 -27.52 13.18 1.31
N MET A 332 -26.72 12.74 0.32
CA MET A 332 -26.21 13.61 -0.73
C MET A 332 -27.29 14.00 -1.75
N PHE A 333 -28.11 13.06 -2.24
CA PHE A 333 -28.96 13.31 -3.42
C PHE A 333 -30.48 13.22 -3.17
N VAL A 334 -30.92 12.56 -2.10
CA VAL A 334 -32.35 12.25 -1.90
C VAL A 334 -32.95 12.99 -0.70
N CYS A 335 -32.21 13.06 0.41
CA CYS A 335 -32.72 13.62 1.66
C CYS A 335 -33.09 15.10 1.51
N ASN A 336 -34.31 15.50 1.86
CA ASN A 336 -34.70 16.91 1.83
C ASN A 336 -34.10 17.64 3.03
N LEU A 337 -33.02 18.38 2.80
CA LEU A 337 -32.35 19.18 3.83
C LEU A 337 -32.91 20.61 3.81
N PRO A 338 -32.84 21.34 4.94
CA PRO A 338 -33.25 22.74 4.96
C PRO A 338 -32.57 23.58 3.88
N THR A 339 -33.31 24.52 3.27
CA THR A 339 -32.85 25.33 2.14
C THR A 339 -31.59 26.15 2.45
N ASN A 340 -31.46 26.59 3.71
CA ASN A 340 -30.29 27.32 4.21
C ASN A 340 -28.98 26.52 4.21
N THR A 341 -29.03 25.19 4.03
CA THR A 341 -27.82 24.37 3.86
C THR A 341 -27.15 24.58 2.50
N GLY A 342 -27.89 25.03 1.48
CA GLY A 342 -27.40 25.15 0.11
C GLY A 342 -27.19 23.81 -0.61
N ALA A 343 -27.61 22.68 -0.02
CA ALA A 343 -27.47 21.35 -0.61
C ALA A 343 -28.24 21.20 -1.92
N GLU A 344 -29.45 21.76 -2.01
CA GLU A 344 -30.28 21.71 -3.22
C GLU A 344 -29.61 22.41 -4.41
N ARG A 345 -29.05 23.60 -4.21
CA ARG A 345 -28.28 24.32 -5.22
C ARG A 345 -27.09 23.50 -5.74
N LEU A 346 -26.39 22.81 -4.84
CA LEU A 346 -25.25 21.94 -5.21
C LEU A 346 -25.71 20.70 -5.99
N ARG A 347 -26.83 20.07 -5.59
CA ARG A 347 -27.43 18.95 -6.33
C ARG A 347 -27.78 19.35 -7.75
N SER A 348 -28.52 20.46 -7.93
CA SER A 348 -28.90 20.95 -9.25
C SER A 348 -27.68 21.26 -10.12
N LYS A 349 -26.64 21.88 -9.55
CA LYS A 349 -25.37 22.13 -10.26
C LYS A 349 -24.68 20.84 -10.72
N ILE A 350 -24.67 19.80 -9.88
CA ILE A 350 -24.10 18.50 -10.25
C ILE A 350 -24.94 17.83 -11.34
N LEU A 351 -26.27 17.82 -11.21
CA LEU A 351 -27.16 17.22 -12.21
C LEU A 351 -27.02 17.88 -13.58
N LEU A 352 -26.98 19.21 -13.62
CA LEU A 352 -26.74 19.96 -14.86
C LEU A 352 -25.41 19.57 -15.51
N LYS A 353 -24.32 19.45 -14.74
CA LYS A 353 -23.03 18.98 -15.25
C LYS A 353 -23.04 17.52 -15.73
N LEU A 354 -23.94 16.70 -15.18
CA LEU A 354 -24.14 15.32 -15.60
C LEU A 354 -25.14 15.19 -16.78
N GLY A 355 -25.69 16.30 -17.28
CA GLY A 355 -26.71 16.28 -18.33
C GLY A 355 -28.02 15.63 -17.88
N LYS A 356 -28.35 15.77 -16.59
CA LYS A 356 -29.57 15.21 -15.98
C LYS A 356 -30.53 16.33 -15.59
N GLU A 357 -31.81 16.07 -15.77
CA GLU A 357 -32.87 16.99 -15.33
C GLU A 357 -32.92 17.09 -13.80
N THR A 358 -33.30 18.27 -13.31
CA THR A 358 -33.49 18.52 -11.88
C THR A 358 -34.84 17.94 -11.45
N GLY A 359 -34.87 16.65 -11.15
CA GLY A 359 -36.05 15.93 -10.64
C GLY A 359 -35.79 15.29 -9.28
N GLN A 360 -36.83 14.66 -8.70
CA GLN A 360 -36.65 13.80 -7.53
C GLN A 360 -35.80 12.60 -7.91
N ILE A 361 -34.62 12.47 -7.28
CA ILE A 361 -33.74 11.34 -7.44
C ILE A 361 -34.20 10.24 -6.49
N THR A 362 -34.39 9.03 -7.01
CA THR A 362 -34.68 7.86 -6.18
C THR A 362 -33.42 7.32 -5.50
N ASP A 363 -33.55 6.59 -4.39
CA ASP A 363 -32.39 5.99 -3.70
C ASP A 363 -31.61 4.99 -4.61
N SER A 364 -32.29 4.34 -5.55
CA SER A 364 -31.66 3.45 -6.54
C SER A 364 -30.77 4.24 -7.52
N GLU A 365 -31.22 5.40 -7.99
CA GLU A 365 -30.47 6.27 -8.91
C GLU A 365 -29.35 7.04 -8.20
N ALA A 366 -29.51 7.36 -6.92
CA ALA A 366 -28.56 8.17 -6.16
C ALA A 366 -27.15 7.57 -6.14
N SER A 367 -27.03 6.24 -6.07
CA SER A 367 -25.74 5.55 -6.15
C SER A 367 -25.04 5.78 -7.49
N ASP A 368 -25.81 5.77 -8.59
CA ASP A 368 -25.27 5.98 -9.93
C ASP A 368 -24.92 7.45 -10.15
N MET A 369 -25.65 8.38 -9.56
CA MET A 369 -25.31 9.80 -9.55
C MET A 369 -23.98 10.05 -8.85
N VAL A 370 -23.75 9.44 -7.67
CA VAL A 370 -22.46 9.50 -6.98
C VAL A 370 -21.35 8.96 -7.88
N ARG A 371 -21.51 7.77 -8.47
CA ARG A 371 -20.51 7.17 -9.36
C ARG A 371 -20.24 8.00 -10.60
N ALA A 372 -21.27 8.62 -11.18
CA ALA A 372 -21.16 9.50 -12.34
C ALA A 372 -20.38 10.78 -11.99
N ALA A 373 -20.69 11.41 -10.85
CA ALA A 373 -20.00 12.59 -10.37
C ALA A 373 -18.53 12.34 -9.96
N LEU A 374 -18.15 11.09 -9.70
CA LEU A 374 -16.76 10.69 -9.43
C LEU A 374 -15.90 10.49 -10.69
N ARG A 375 -16.50 10.48 -11.89
CA ARG A 375 -15.80 10.16 -13.14
C ARG A 375 -14.78 11.21 -13.56
N SER A 376 -15.13 12.47 -13.35
CA SER A 376 -14.41 13.63 -13.89
C SER A 376 -13.99 14.60 -12.80
N GLN A 377 -12.87 15.30 -13.02
CA GLN A 377 -12.38 16.33 -12.12
C GLN A 377 -13.37 17.53 -12.02
N HIS A 378 -14.17 17.76 -13.06
CA HIS A 378 -15.11 18.88 -13.13
C HIS A 378 -16.31 18.75 -12.19
N THR A 379 -16.68 17.55 -11.78
CA THR A 379 -17.86 17.28 -10.93
C THR A 379 -17.50 16.96 -9.48
N VAL A 380 -16.30 16.44 -9.22
CA VAL A 380 -15.88 16.01 -7.87
C VAL A 380 -15.76 17.16 -6.89
N THR A 381 -15.50 18.39 -7.34
CA THR A 381 -15.39 19.55 -6.44
C THR A 381 -16.75 19.89 -5.82
N GLU A 382 -17.79 20.01 -6.66
CA GLU A 382 -19.17 20.21 -6.18
C GLU A 382 -19.67 19.01 -5.38
N LEU A 383 -19.36 17.78 -5.80
CA LEU A 383 -19.72 16.59 -5.04
C LEU A 383 -19.09 16.60 -3.64
N ALA A 384 -17.83 17.02 -3.53
CA ALA A 384 -17.14 17.08 -2.25
C ALA A 384 -17.71 18.17 -1.33
N GLU A 385 -18.13 19.30 -1.90
CA GLU A 385 -18.84 20.36 -1.17
C GLU A 385 -20.22 19.90 -0.69
N LEU A 386 -20.97 19.21 -1.56
CA LEU A 386 -22.25 18.59 -1.21
C LEU A 386 -22.06 17.57 -0.09
N ALA A 387 -21.09 16.66 -0.23
CA ALA A 387 -20.75 15.66 0.78
C ALA A 387 -20.43 16.30 2.13
N TYR A 388 -19.64 17.38 2.16
CA TYR A 388 -19.34 18.09 3.40
C TYR A 388 -20.56 18.77 4.01
N THR A 389 -21.36 19.44 3.19
CA THR A 389 -22.56 20.16 3.63
C THR A 389 -23.57 19.20 4.26
N THR A 390 -23.90 18.11 3.55
CA THR A 390 -24.87 17.13 4.02
C THR A 390 -24.35 16.34 5.23
N TYR A 391 -23.08 15.93 5.20
CA TYR A 391 -22.48 15.20 6.31
C TYR A 391 -22.37 16.05 7.58
N THR A 392 -21.98 17.32 7.47
CA THR A 392 -21.89 18.24 8.62
C THR A 392 -23.25 18.51 9.23
N TYR A 393 -24.29 18.67 8.41
CA TYR A 393 -25.65 18.84 8.90
C TYR A 393 -26.13 17.61 9.68
N ILE A 394 -26.04 16.42 9.08
CA ILE A 394 -26.51 15.16 9.71
C ILE A 394 -25.74 14.86 11.01
N THR A 395 -24.43 15.15 11.04
CA THR A 395 -23.64 14.94 12.26
C THR A 395 -24.03 15.88 13.39
N LYS A 396 -24.41 17.13 13.08
CA LYS A 396 -24.94 18.09 14.08
C LYS A 396 -26.28 17.66 14.67
N LEU A 397 -27.15 17.01 13.90
CA LEU A 397 -28.41 16.46 14.43
C LEU A 397 -28.17 15.46 15.58
N SER A 398 -27.00 14.80 15.59
CA SER A 398 -26.66 13.82 16.63
C SER A 398 -26.13 14.45 17.93
N SER A 399 -25.65 15.69 17.90
CA SER A 399 -25.18 16.40 19.10
C SER A 399 -26.29 17.07 19.90
N THR A 400 -27.51 17.14 19.34
CA THR A 400 -28.71 17.72 19.97
C THR A 400 -29.60 16.70 20.69
N VAL A 401 -29.20 15.43 20.74
CA VAL A 401 -29.97 14.32 21.37
C VAL A 401 -29.19 13.70 22.53
N ILE A 402 -28.49 14.52 23.32
CA ILE A 402 -27.91 14.12 24.61
C ILE A 402 -28.53 14.96 25.70
#